data_AF-Q50K91-F1
#
_entry.id   AF-Q50K91-F1
#
_cell.length_a   1.000
_cell.length_b   1.000
_cell.length_c   1.000
_cell.angle_alpha   90.00
_cell.angle_beta   90.00
_cell.angle_gamma   90.00
#
_symmetry.space_group_name_H-M   'P 1'
#
loop_
_entity.id
_entity.type
_entity.pdbx_description
1 polymer ?
#
loop_
_entity_poly.entity_id
_entity_poly.type
_entity_poly.pdbx_seq_one_letter_code
_entity_poly.pdbx_strand_id
1 'polypeptide(L)' 'VANMSPNKCQYTGFVNDWHKAMSFTVRPRKAIKGVYSLHDNTKEDRIWKFYVCHFD' A
#
# COMPACT_ATOMS: atom_id res chain seq x y z
N VAL A 1 7.72 -13.48 -15.91
CA VAL A 1 7.76 -12.31 -15.00
C VAL A 1 9.02 -11.45 -15.14
N ALA A 2 9.94 -11.72 -16.09
CA ALA A 2 11.25 -11.06 -16.15
C ALA A 2 11.37 -9.80 -17.04
N ASN A 3 10.30 -9.36 -17.74
CA ASN A 3 10.37 -8.21 -18.66
C ASN A 3 9.30 -7.14 -18.43
N MET A 4 8.58 -7.19 -17.31
CA MET A 4 7.50 -6.22 -17.06
C MET A 4 8.03 -5.02 -16.28
N SER A 5 7.89 -3.82 -16.84
CA SER A 5 8.41 -2.59 -16.23
C SER A 5 7.34 -1.92 -15.37
N PRO A 6 7.70 -1.37 -14.20
CA PRO A 6 6.74 -0.67 -13.35
C PRO A 6 6.27 0.62 -14.03
N ASN A 7 4.97 0.80 -14.16
CA ASN A 7 4.35 2.00 -14.68
C ASN A 7 3.10 2.38 -13.85
N LYS A 8 2.56 3.58 -14.10
CA LYS A 8 1.33 4.09 -13.45
C LYS A 8 1.33 3.88 -11.93
N CYS A 9 2.42 4.32 -11.29
CA CYS A 9 2.62 4.14 -9.86
C CYS A 9 1.99 5.26 -9.07
N GLN A 10 1.30 4.93 -7.98
CA GLN A 10 0.68 5.92 -7.08
C GLN A 10 0.47 5.35 -5.68
N TYR A 11 0.39 6.24 -4.70
CA TYR A 11 -0.06 5.87 -3.36
C TYR A 11 -1.57 5.64 -3.33
N THR A 12 -2.01 4.67 -2.55
CA THR A 12 -3.41 4.52 -2.16
C THR A 12 -3.83 5.61 -1.17
N GLY A 13 -5.13 5.69 -0.89
CA GLY A 13 -5.60 6.21 0.40
C GLY A 13 -5.14 5.35 1.58
N PHE A 14 -5.45 5.75 2.81
CA PHE A 14 -5.24 4.87 3.95
C PHE A 14 -6.09 3.62 3.80
N VAL A 15 -5.49 2.44 3.94
CA VAL A 15 -6.16 1.15 3.69
C VAL A 15 -6.81 0.56 4.94
N ASN A 16 -6.55 1.16 6.10
CA ASN A 16 -7.14 0.84 7.38
C ASN A 16 -7.30 2.11 8.20
N ASP A 17 -8.24 2.05 9.13
CA ASP A 17 -8.39 3.03 10.19
C ASP A 17 -7.66 2.56 11.46
N TRP A 18 -7.55 3.47 12.42
CA TRP A 18 -6.99 3.16 13.74
C TRP A 18 -7.75 2.04 14.45
N HIS A 19 -7.02 1.15 15.13
CA HIS A 19 -7.52 -0.02 15.84
C HIS A 19 -8.33 -0.99 14.97
N LYS A 20 -8.16 -0.92 13.64
CA LYS A 20 -8.77 -1.84 12.68
C LYS A 20 -7.71 -2.71 12.03
N ALA A 21 -8.13 -3.92 11.67
CA ALA A 21 -7.27 -4.83 10.94
C ALA A 21 -6.86 -4.21 9.59
N MET A 22 -5.58 -4.29 9.28
CA MET A 22 -5.05 -3.93 7.97
C MET A 22 -5.09 -5.16 7.08
N SER A 23 -6.00 -5.13 6.09
CA SER A 23 -6.12 -6.15 5.05
C SER A 23 -6.14 -5.46 3.70
N PHE A 24 -5.07 -5.64 2.92
CA PHE A 24 -4.92 -5.01 1.62
C PHE A 24 -4.37 -6.01 0.61
N THR A 25 -4.98 -6.05 -0.57
CA THR A 25 -4.57 -6.92 -1.68
C THR A 25 -4.58 -6.12 -2.97
N VAL A 26 -3.57 -6.35 -3.81
CA VAL A 26 -3.49 -5.76 -5.13
C VAL A 26 -3.97 -6.74 -6.19
N ARG A 27 -4.64 -6.22 -7.22
CA ARG A 27 -5.11 -7.02 -8.36
C ARG A 27 -3.92 -7.59 -9.15
N PRO A 28 -4.13 -8.64 -9.99
CA PRO A 28 -3.11 -9.13 -10.90
C PRO A 28 -2.48 -8.02 -11.75
N ARG A 29 -1.20 -8.20 -12.14
CA ARG A 29 -0.38 -7.21 -12.86
C ARG A 29 -0.13 -5.91 -12.09
N LYS A 30 -0.32 -5.92 -10.78
CA LYS A 30 0.13 -4.86 -9.88
C LYS A 30 1.01 -5.44 -8.78
N ALA A 31 1.94 -4.64 -8.29
CA ALA A 31 2.69 -4.97 -7.09
C ALA A 31 2.85 -3.75 -6.18
N ILE A 32 2.95 -4.02 -4.88
CA ILE A 32 3.34 -3.04 -3.87
C ILE A 32 4.84 -2.79 -4.06
N LYS A 33 5.21 -1.54 -4.31
CA LYS A 33 6.61 -1.09 -4.49
C LYS A 33 7.11 -0.25 -3.31
N GLY A 34 6.22 0.21 -2.44
CA GLY A 34 6.59 0.99 -1.26
C GLY A 34 5.46 1.09 -0.25
N VAL A 35 5.80 1.54 0.94
CA VAL A 35 4.87 1.69 2.06
C VAL A 35 5.04 3.07 2.71
N TYR A 36 3.94 3.62 3.18
CA TYR A 36 3.90 4.83 4.00
C TYR A 36 2.97 4.57 5.18
N SER A 37 3.32 5.06 6.37
CA SER A 37 2.46 4.96 7.54
C SER A 37 2.46 6.24 8.36
N LEU A 38 1.35 6.45 9.07
CA LEU A 38 1.26 7.40 10.17
C LEU A 38 1.11 6.62 11.47
N HIS A 39 1.92 6.97 12.45
CA HIS A 39 1.86 6.45 13.81
C HIS A 39 1.29 7.51 14.74
N ASP A 40 0.46 7.09 15.68
CA ASP A 40 -0.13 7.93 16.72
C ASP A 40 0.13 7.28 18.08
N ASN A 41 0.90 7.96 18.93
CA ASN A 41 1.31 7.45 20.24
C ASN A 41 0.17 7.43 21.27
N THR A 42 -0.91 8.18 21.07
CA THR A 42 -2.08 8.07 21.96
C THR A 42 -2.85 6.78 21.68
N LYS A 43 -2.78 6.28 20.44
CA LYS A 43 -3.45 5.05 19.99
C LYS A 43 -2.53 3.82 20.03
N GLU A 44 -1.22 4.05 20.08
CA GLU A 44 -0.17 3.02 19.95
C GLU A 44 -0.35 2.16 18.69
N ASP A 45 -0.77 2.80 17.59
CA ASP A 45 -1.19 2.12 16.36
C ASP A 45 -0.63 2.79 15.10
N ARG A 46 -0.87 2.20 13.92
CA ARG A 46 -0.46 2.71 12.61
C ARG A 46 -1.56 2.55 11.56
N ILE A 47 -1.76 3.60 10.76
CA ILE A 47 -2.54 3.55 9.51
C ILE A 47 -1.60 3.56 8.31
N TRP A 48 -1.97 2.82 7.26
CA TRP A 48 -1.04 2.47 6.17
C TRP A 48 -1.53 2.95 4.80
N LYS A 49 -0.61 3.42 3.97
CA LYS A 49 -0.77 3.62 2.51
C LYS A 49 0.26 2.78 1.78
N PHE A 50 -0.11 2.27 0.61
CA PHE A 50 0.80 1.51 -0.23
C PHE A 50 1.07 2.24 -1.54
N TYR A 51 2.33 2.27 -1.96
CA TYR A 51 2.73 2.71 -3.29
C TYR A 51 2.60 1.52 -4.24
N VAL A 52 1.64 1.57 -5.15
CA VAL A 52 1.30 0.46 -6.05
C VAL A 52 1.59 0.85 -7.49
N CYS A 53 2.30 -0.02 -8.21
CA CYS A 53 2.56 0.12 -9.64
C CYS A 53 1.83 -0.95 -10.44
N HIS A 54 1.45 -0.60 -11.67
CA HIS A 54 1.17 -1.58 -12.70
C HIS A 54 2.48 -2.16 -13.25
N PHE A 55 2.44 -3.41 -13.67
CA PHE A 55 3.50 -4.07 -14.40
C PHE A 55 2.87 -4.52 -15.71
N ASP A 56 3.42 -4.02 -16.82
CA ASP A 56 3.03 -4.41 -18.18
C ASP A 56 4.26 -5.01 -18.89
#